data_AF-A0A7X9JJK8-F1
#
_entry.id   AF-A0A7X9JJK8-F1
#
_cell.length_a   1.000
_cell.length_b   1.000
_cell.length_c   1.000
_cell.angle_alpha   90.00
_cell.angle_beta   90.00
_cell.angle_gamma   90.00
#
_symmetry.space_group_name_H-M   'P 1'
#
loop_
_entity.id
_entity.type
_entity.pdbx_description
1 polymer ?
#
loop_
_entity_poly.entity_id
_entity_poly.type
_entity_poly.pdbx_seq_one_letter_code
_entity_poly.pdbx_strand_id
1 'polypeptide(L)'
;MAFMPQKISAQYKIKCDSPTTCDGWLYHNNKIGIGTGWGGEAYIPRTTLHLHEFNSVNTFINITNQTTGFPQGSQTLGMFIGMMGNKAMISNFQNDNLVLATGTNERLVVTSTGNTGVGISTPQNVLHLHKSIGTIPQLNGNEGTEIKSLTATTAYGLQITNQSTGSAATNGLLVGLAANGSARIVQQGALSLSLGVNNADVVNINSSGNVGIGTTNPTAKLHTNGTIRIENLPNITAYTNEKILLLDAQGNVKQASANLIGDNLGNHTASQNIKLNDKWISNDADNEGIKISNQGDVYISGSLGVGVATPQAKIHIASNNTPDKQVLYVGNNLQQGEGL
;
A
#
# COMPACT_ATOMS: atom_id res chain seq x y z
N MET A 1 -31.02 -67.44 -45.88
CA MET A 1 -31.31 -66.74 -44.60
C MET A 1 -30.22 -67.11 -43.62
N ALA A 2 -29.27 -66.20 -43.34
CA ALA A 2 -28.27 -66.39 -42.30
C ALA A 2 -28.83 -65.84 -40.99
N PHE A 3 -29.09 -66.73 -40.03
CA PHE A 3 -29.38 -66.35 -38.65
C PHE A 3 -28.10 -65.76 -38.04
N MET A 4 -28.10 -64.47 -37.75
CA MET A 4 -27.04 -63.86 -36.95
C MET A 4 -27.12 -64.40 -35.52
N PRO A 5 -25.99 -64.80 -34.89
CA PRO A 5 -25.96 -65.06 -33.48
C PRO A 5 -26.16 -63.73 -32.74
N GLN A 6 -27.22 -63.64 -31.95
CA GLN A 6 -27.46 -62.54 -31.01
C GLN A 6 -26.25 -62.45 -30.08
N LYS A 7 -25.52 -61.34 -30.14
CA LYS A 7 -24.43 -61.04 -29.22
C LYS A 7 -25.05 -60.78 -27.84
N ILE A 8 -25.25 -61.85 -27.06
CA ILE A 8 -25.65 -61.76 -25.66
C ILE A 8 -24.45 -61.14 -24.94
N SER A 9 -24.54 -59.83 -24.67
CA SER A 9 -23.64 -59.18 -23.74
C SER A 9 -23.90 -59.79 -22.37
N ALA A 10 -22.91 -60.49 -21.83
CA ALA A 10 -22.96 -61.05 -20.50
C ALA A 10 -23.08 -59.91 -19.48
N GLN A 11 -24.31 -59.58 -19.11
CA GLN A 11 -24.60 -58.80 -17.90
C GLN A 11 -24.38 -59.75 -16.73
N TYR A 12 -23.22 -59.66 -16.08
CA TYR A 12 -23.02 -60.31 -14.78
C TYR A 12 -23.91 -59.60 -13.76
N LYS A 13 -25.15 -60.09 -13.62
CA LYS A 13 -26.10 -59.70 -12.58
C LYS A 13 -25.66 -60.40 -11.30
N ILE A 14 -25.36 -59.65 -10.24
CA ILE A 14 -25.40 -60.25 -8.91
C ILE A 14 -26.89 -60.48 -8.62
N LYS A 15 -27.25 -61.76 -8.53
CA LYS A 15 -28.61 -62.24 -8.40
C LYS A 15 -29.16 -61.75 -7.05
N CYS A 16 -30.16 -60.88 -7.11
CA CYS A 16 -31.00 -60.56 -5.96
C CYS A 16 -32.04 -61.68 -5.85
N ASP A 17 -32.17 -62.34 -4.69
CA ASP A 17 -33.08 -63.47 -4.50
C ASP A 17 -34.55 -63.05 -4.28
N SER A 18 -34.89 -61.77 -4.45
CA SER A 18 -36.27 -61.26 -4.28
C SER A 18 -36.91 -60.84 -5.62
N PRO A 19 -38.11 -61.35 -5.96
CA PRO A 19 -38.81 -61.04 -7.21
C PRO A 19 -39.48 -59.66 -7.28
N THR A 20 -39.42 -58.82 -6.24
CA THR A 20 -40.17 -57.55 -6.20
C THR A 20 -39.34 -56.27 -6.07
N THR A 21 -38.04 -56.34 -5.75
CA THR A 21 -37.19 -55.14 -5.60
C THR A 21 -35.72 -55.48 -5.87
N CYS A 22 -35.24 -55.26 -7.09
CA CYS A 22 -33.80 -55.33 -7.40
C CYS A 22 -33.15 -53.99 -7.06
N ASP A 23 -32.87 -53.82 -5.76
CA ASP A 23 -32.18 -52.66 -5.20
C ASP A 23 -30.66 -52.93 -5.19
N GLY A 24 -29.89 -52.20 -6.01
CA GLY A 24 -28.43 -52.28 -6.10
C GLY A 24 -27.88 -52.97 -7.37
N TRP A 25 -27.60 -52.20 -8.42
CA TRP A 25 -27.09 -52.70 -9.71
C TRP A 25 -25.57 -52.62 -9.86
N LEU A 26 -24.83 -53.65 -9.46
CA LEU A 26 -23.37 -53.61 -9.57
C LEU A 26 -22.81 -53.52 -11.01
N TYR A 27 -23.59 -53.79 -12.07
CA TYR A 27 -23.12 -53.59 -13.45
C TYR A 27 -24.25 -53.34 -14.48
N HIS A 28 -24.13 -52.25 -15.26
CA HIS A 28 -25.00 -51.89 -16.39
C HIS A 28 -24.17 -51.20 -17.50
N ASN A 29 -24.09 -51.79 -18.70
CA ASN A 29 -23.45 -51.18 -19.89
C ASN A 29 -22.06 -50.53 -19.61
N ASN A 30 -21.13 -51.28 -19.01
CA ASN A 30 -19.78 -50.83 -18.61
C ASN A 30 -19.75 -49.81 -17.46
N LYS A 31 -20.81 -49.73 -16.66
CA LYS A 31 -20.91 -48.86 -15.47
C LYS A 31 -21.34 -49.67 -14.25
N ILE A 32 -20.99 -49.20 -13.05
CA ILE A 32 -21.33 -49.77 -11.74
C ILE A 32 -22.29 -48.80 -11.05
N GLY A 33 -23.46 -49.29 -10.62
CA GLY A 33 -24.51 -48.50 -9.98
C GLY A 33 -24.88 -49.03 -8.60
N ILE A 34 -24.51 -48.35 -7.52
CA ILE A 34 -24.82 -48.84 -6.17
C ILE A 34 -25.96 -48.00 -5.58
N GLY A 35 -27.02 -48.69 -5.17
CA GLY A 35 -28.22 -48.16 -4.51
C GLY A 35 -29.51 -48.30 -5.31
N THR A 36 -30.57 -47.60 -4.87
CA THR A 36 -31.95 -47.73 -5.35
C THR A 36 -32.33 -46.69 -6.40
N GLY A 37 -33.08 -47.13 -7.41
CA GLY A 37 -33.71 -46.25 -8.41
C GLY A 37 -35.08 -45.75 -7.98
N TRP A 38 -35.63 -44.80 -8.75
CA TRP A 38 -36.98 -44.30 -8.52
C TRP A 38 -38.04 -45.32 -8.96
N GLY A 39 -38.91 -45.75 -8.03
CA GLY A 39 -40.32 -46.03 -8.29
C GLY A 39 -40.66 -46.95 -9.48
N GLY A 40 -39.89 -48.01 -9.71
CA GLY A 40 -40.15 -48.98 -10.79
C GLY A 40 -39.55 -48.62 -12.16
N GLU A 41 -38.90 -47.47 -12.30
CA GLU A 41 -38.10 -47.16 -13.49
C GLU A 41 -36.69 -47.77 -13.39
N ALA A 42 -36.13 -48.17 -14.53
CA ALA A 42 -34.80 -48.72 -14.59
C ALA A 42 -33.76 -47.68 -14.14
N TYR A 43 -33.04 -47.95 -13.05
CA TYR A 43 -31.89 -47.13 -12.64
C TYR A 43 -30.78 -47.22 -13.70
N ILE A 44 -30.46 -46.10 -14.34
CA ILE A 44 -29.38 -46.01 -15.35
C ILE A 44 -28.21 -45.24 -14.74
N PRO A 45 -27.08 -45.89 -14.43
CA PRO A 45 -25.87 -45.21 -13.98
C PRO A 45 -25.42 -44.12 -14.95
N ARG A 46 -25.19 -42.90 -14.45
CA ARG A 46 -24.75 -41.77 -15.29
C ARG A 46 -23.25 -41.81 -15.58
N THR A 47 -22.48 -42.29 -14.62
CA THR A 47 -21.01 -42.40 -14.63
C THR A 47 -20.56 -43.85 -14.44
N THR A 48 -19.27 -44.14 -14.67
CA THR A 48 -18.68 -45.49 -14.50
C THR A 48 -18.88 -46.05 -13.10
N LEU A 49 -18.87 -45.20 -12.08
CA LEU A 49 -19.33 -45.51 -10.72
C LEU A 49 -20.39 -44.47 -10.36
N HIS A 50 -21.62 -44.91 -10.09
CA HIS A 50 -22.73 -44.05 -9.69
C HIS A 50 -23.35 -44.58 -8.39
N LEU A 51 -23.28 -43.79 -7.33
CA LEU A 51 -23.94 -44.06 -6.07
C LEU A 51 -25.20 -43.20 -6.01
N HIS A 52 -26.35 -43.80 -5.73
CA HIS A 52 -27.60 -43.06 -5.60
C HIS A 52 -28.56 -43.81 -4.71
N GLU A 53 -29.21 -43.09 -3.80
CA GLU A 53 -30.32 -43.64 -3.04
C GLU A 53 -31.56 -42.76 -3.14
N PHE A 54 -32.62 -43.31 -3.75
CA PHE A 54 -33.81 -42.54 -4.12
C PHE A 54 -34.56 -41.94 -2.92
N ASN A 55 -34.62 -42.66 -1.80
CA ASN A 55 -35.31 -42.22 -0.57
C ASN A 55 -34.35 -41.73 0.53
N SER A 56 -33.10 -41.43 0.17
CA SER A 56 -32.13 -40.87 1.10
C SER A 56 -31.57 -39.57 0.55
N VAL A 57 -31.51 -38.55 1.40
CA VAL A 57 -30.77 -37.31 1.10
C VAL A 57 -29.27 -37.48 1.28
N ASN A 58 -28.83 -38.64 1.81
CA ASN A 58 -27.46 -38.93 2.16
C ASN A 58 -26.95 -40.11 1.33
N THR A 59 -25.84 -39.91 0.63
CA THR A 59 -25.19 -40.98 -0.14
C THR A 59 -23.68 -40.81 -0.01
N PHE A 60 -23.00 -41.80 0.57
CA PHE A 60 -21.56 -41.73 0.87
C PHE A 60 -20.82 -42.99 0.49
N ILE A 61 -19.54 -42.81 0.17
CA ILE A 61 -18.51 -43.84 0.33
C ILE A 61 -17.97 -43.70 1.76
N ASN A 62 -17.97 -44.78 2.52
CA ASN A 62 -17.26 -44.85 3.80
C ASN A 62 -15.98 -45.69 3.65
N ILE A 63 -14.85 -45.13 4.05
CA ILE A 63 -13.53 -45.76 3.95
C ILE A 63 -12.95 -45.89 5.36
N THR A 64 -12.78 -47.14 5.80
CA THR A 64 -12.19 -47.49 7.09
C THR A 64 -10.96 -48.38 6.90
N ASN A 65 -10.16 -48.52 7.95
CA ASN A 65 -9.08 -49.50 8.04
C ASN A 65 -9.06 -50.16 9.44
N GLN A 66 -8.09 -51.03 9.70
CA GLN A 66 -7.95 -51.75 10.97
C GLN A 66 -7.94 -50.84 12.23
N THR A 67 -7.56 -49.57 12.08
CA THR A 67 -7.50 -48.58 13.15
C THR A 67 -8.77 -47.73 13.25
N THR A 68 -9.51 -47.55 12.16
CA THR A 68 -10.63 -46.58 12.06
C THR A 68 -12.04 -47.22 11.98
N GLY A 69 -12.19 -48.54 12.18
CA GLY A 69 -13.45 -49.30 12.42
C GLY A 69 -13.35 -50.79 12.03
N PHE A 70 -13.97 -51.82 12.66
CA PHE A 70 -15.12 -52.01 13.59
C PHE A 70 -14.73 -53.05 14.72
N PRO A 71 -15.39 -53.16 15.92
CA PRO A 71 -16.77 -52.74 16.20
C PRO A 71 -17.06 -51.84 17.43
N GLN A 72 -18.20 -51.14 17.28
CA GLN A 72 -19.16 -50.56 18.24
C GLN A 72 -18.66 -49.92 19.55
N GLY A 73 -18.72 -48.58 19.62
CA GLY A 73 -18.66 -47.82 20.89
C GLY A 73 -17.67 -46.66 20.92
N SER A 74 -16.77 -46.54 19.94
CA SER A 74 -15.80 -45.46 19.86
C SER A 74 -15.94 -44.69 18.54
N GLN A 75 -15.74 -43.37 18.59
CA GLN A 75 -16.08 -42.37 17.55
C GLN A 75 -15.31 -42.48 16.22
N THR A 76 -14.64 -43.60 15.96
CA THR A 76 -13.86 -43.81 14.75
C THR A 76 -14.77 -44.29 13.63
N LEU A 77 -15.23 -43.39 12.76
CA LEU A 77 -16.14 -43.72 11.64
C LEU A 77 -15.45 -43.73 10.25
N GLY A 78 -14.11 -43.72 10.20
CA GLY A 78 -13.34 -43.59 8.96
C GLY A 78 -13.46 -42.22 8.29
N MET A 79 -13.31 -42.23 6.97
CA MET A 79 -13.50 -41.09 6.07
C MET A 79 -14.78 -41.28 5.25
N PHE A 80 -15.57 -40.21 5.12
CA PHE A 80 -16.74 -40.17 4.24
C PHE A 80 -16.52 -39.21 3.09
N ILE A 81 -16.88 -39.66 1.88
CA ILE A 81 -16.93 -38.85 0.66
C ILE A 81 -18.31 -39.01 0.05
N GLY A 82 -19.07 -37.92 -0.12
CA GLY A 82 -20.40 -38.01 -0.70
C GLY A 82 -21.28 -36.78 -0.46
N MET A 83 -22.58 -37.01 -0.47
CA MET A 83 -23.64 -36.00 -0.41
C MET A 83 -24.40 -36.07 0.91
N MET A 84 -24.63 -34.91 1.53
CA MET A 84 -25.60 -34.71 2.61
C MET A 84 -26.63 -33.66 2.19
N GLY A 85 -27.84 -34.08 1.86
CA GLY A 85 -28.76 -33.25 1.08
C GLY A 85 -28.09 -32.75 -0.19
N ASN A 86 -28.08 -31.43 -0.38
CA ASN A 86 -27.46 -30.78 -1.54
C ASN A 86 -25.97 -30.43 -1.32
N LYS A 87 -25.36 -30.83 -0.19
CA LYS A 87 -23.97 -30.51 0.16
C LYS A 87 -23.05 -31.68 -0.17
N ALA A 88 -22.12 -31.49 -1.10
CA ALA A 88 -20.98 -32.39 -1.28
C ALA A 88 -19.98 -32.22 -0.13
N MET A 89 -19.42 -33.32 0.37
CA MET A 89 -18.48 -33.31 1.48
C MET A 89 -17.40 -34.38 1.37
N ILE A 90 -16.24 -34.03 1.93
CA ILE A 90 -15.15 -34.93 2.29
C ILE A 90 -14.94 -34.68 3.78
N SER A 91 -14.98 -35.74 4.58
CA SER A 91 -14.92 -35.63 6.04
C SER A 91 -14.11 -36.75 6.65
N ASN A 92 -13.18 -36.38 7.51
CA ASN A 92 -12.49 -37.32 8.39
C ASN A 92 -13.20 -37.29 9.76
N PHE A 93 -13.77 -38.41 10.18
CA PHE A 93 -14.40 -38.54 11.50
C PHE A 93 -13.43 -39.08 12.56
N GLN A 94 -12.15 -39.22 12.22
CA GLN A 94 -11.12 -39.49 13.22
C GLN A 94 -10.74 -38.22 13.98
N ASN A 95 -10.22 -38.36 15.21
CA ASN A 95 -9.56 -37.26 15.93
C ASN A 95 -8.15 -36.98 15.36
N ASP A 96 -8.08 -36.85 14.03
CA ASP A 96 -6.84 -36.67 13.29
C ASP A 96 -7.12 -35.78 12.07
N ASN A 97 -6.06 -35.40 11.36
CA ASN A 97 -6.09 -34.41 10.30
C ASN A 97 -6.81 -34.92 9.05
N LEU A 98 -7.47 -34.02 8.32
CA LEU A 98 -7.85 -34.23 6.93
C LEU A 98 -6.76 -33.65 6.02
N VAL A 99 -6.20 -34.47 5.13
CA VAL A 99 -5.00 -34.13 4.35
C VAL A 99 -5.23 -34.30 2.86
N LEU A 100 -4.83 -33.30 2.06
CA LEU A 100 -4.57 -33.43 0.64
C LEU A 100 -3.06 -33.39 0.40
N ALA A 101 -2.49 -34.46 -0.16
CA ALA A 101 -1.06 -34.62 -0.34
C ALA A 101 -0.68 -34.86 -1.81
N THR A 102 0.56 -34.51 -2.18
CA THR A 102 1.17 -34.94 -3.45
C THR A 102 2.58 -35.48 -3.21
N GLY A 103 2.84 -36.69 -3.68
CA GLY A 103 4.03 -37.44 -3.29
C GLY A 103 4.02 -37.70 -1.78
N THR A 104 5.12 -37.40 -1.10
CA THR A 104 5.24 -37.51 0.37
C THR A 104 4.90 -36.22 1.12
N ASN A 105 4.45 -35.17 0.42
CA ASN A 105 4.22 -33.86 1.01
C ASN A 105 2.73 -33.56 1.21
N GLU A 106 2.37 -33.17 2.42
CA GLU A 106 1.06 -32.60 2.73
C GLU A 106 0.95 -31.19 2.14
N ARG A 107 -0.09 -30.93 1.35
CA ARG A 107 -0.28 -29.66 0.63
C ARG A 107 -1.35 -28.79 1.26
N LEU A 108 -2.45 -29.41 1.67
CA LEU A 108 -3.51 -28.81 2.46
C LEU A 108 -3.79 -29.74 3.63
N VAL A 109 -3.78 -29.20 4.84
CA VAL A 109 -4.09 -29.93 6.07
C VAL A 109 -5.16 -29.17 6.80
N VAL A 110 -6.24 -29.83 7.20
CA VAL A 110 -7.17 -29.33 8.21
C VAL A 110 -6.96 -30.18 9.44
N THR A 111 -6.48 -29.58 10.53
CA THR A 111 -6.18 -30.33 11.75
C THR A 111 -7.45 -30.70 12.50
N SER A 112 -7.37 -31.71 13.36
CA SER A 112 -8.48 -32.06 14.27
C SER A 112 -8.88 -30.92 15.22
N THR A 113 -7.99 -29.94 15.42
CA THR A 113 -8.25 -28.70 16.19
C THR A 113 -8.89 -27.57 15.36
N GLY A 114 -9.05 -27.75 14.05
CA GLY A 114 -9.69 -26.78 13.15
C GLY A 114 -8.76 -25.78 12.46
N ASN A 115 -7.43 -25.92 12.59
CA ASN A 115 -6.47 -25.08 11.88
C ASN A 115 -6.24 -25.60 10.46
N THR A 116 -6.08 -24.71 9.49
CA THR A 116 -5.80 -25.05 8.09
C THR A 116 -4.36 -24.65 7.72
N GLY A 117 -3.55 -25.62 7.28
CA GLY A 117 -2.21 -25.40 6.77
C GLY A 117 -2.16 -25.53 5.25
N VAL A 118 -1.48 -24.62 4.57
CA VAL A 118 -1.13 -24.75 3.15
C VAL A 118 0.39 -24.79 3.01
N GLY A 119 0.91 -25.95 2.61
CA GLY A 119 2.35 -26.24 2.57
C GLY A 119 3.02 -26.46 3.92
N ILE A 120 2.23 -26.62 4.99
CA ILE A 120 2.70 -26.95 6.35
C ILE A 120 1.75 -27.92 7.01
N SER A 121 2.34 -28.91 7.70
CA SER A 121 1.64 -30.00 8.38
C SER A 121 1.17 -29.66 9.79
N THR A 122 1.81 -28.68 10.44
CA THR A 122 1.53 -28.26 11.82
C THR A 122 1.14 -26.77 11.89
N PRO A 123 -0.02 -26.39 11.33
CA PRO A 123 -0.47 -24.99 11.35
C PRO A 123 -0.69 -24.49 12.79
N GLN A 124 -0.06 -23.36 13.14
CA GLN A 124 -0.15 -22.77 14.47
C GLN A 124 -1.33 -21.80 14.63
N ASN A 125 -1.96 -21.41 13.51
CA ASN A 125 -3.11 -20.50 13.46
C ASN A 125 -4.17 -21.05 12.51
N VAL A 126 -5.37 -20.47 12.55
CA VAL A 126 -6.55 -20.90 11.77
C VAL A 126 -6.24 -21.06 10.28
N LEU A 127 -5.43 -20.17 9.71
CA LEU A 127 -4.84 -20.34 8.38
C LEU A 127 -3.34 -20.07 8.46
N HIS A 128 -2.53 -21.10 8.24
CA HIS A 128 -1.07 -20.99 8.17
C HIS A 128 -0.60 -21.29 6.74
N LEU A 129 -0.20 -20.24 6.02
CA LEU A 129 0.45 -20.37 4.72
C LEU A 129 1.96 -20.48 4.94
N HIS A 130 2.54 -21.61 4.55
CA HIS A 130 3.98 -21.83 4.63
C HIS A 130 4.41 -22.66 3.41
N LYS A 131 3.94 -22.21 2.25
CA LYS A 131 4.33 -22.71 0.95
C LYS A 131 4.99 -21.57 0.20
N SER A 132 6.17 -21.84 -0.38
CA SER A 132 6.69 -20.99 -1.44
C SER A 132 5.63 -20.86 -2.54
N ILE A 133 5.24 -19.63 -2.88
CA ILE A 133 4.35 -19.35 -4.01
C ILE A 133 5.11 -19.29 -5.35
N GLY A 134 6.35 -19.78 -5.37
CA GLY A 134 7.21 -19.76 -6.54
C GLY A 134 7.98 -18.44 -6.66
N THR A 135 8.45 -18.17 -7.87
CA THR A 135 9.27 -17.00 -8.20
C THR A 135 8.42 -15.73 -8.24
N ILE A 136 8.67 -14.79 -7.33
CA ILE A 136 8.11 -13.44 -7.43
C ILE A 136 9.24 -12.49 -7.80
N PRO A 137 9.17 -11.78 -8.95
CA PRO A 137 10.14 -10.75 -9.25
C PRO A 137 10.14 -9.68 -8.15
N GLN A 138 11.27 -9.50 -7.49
CA GLN A 138 11.45 -8.38 -6.58
C GLN A 138 11.94 -7.16 -7.35
N LEU A 139 11.27 -6.02 -7.13
CA LEU A 139 11.85 -4.71 -7.38
C LEU A 139 12.69 -4.34 -6.15
N ASN A 140 14.01 -4.56 -6.21
CA ASN A 140 14.93 -3.88 -5.30
C ASN A 140 15.39 -2.63 -6.03
N GLY A 141 15.03 -1.46 -5.49
CA GLY A 141 15.29 -0.18 -6.13
C GLY A 141 16.78 0.09 -6.31
N ASN A 142 17.15 0.58 -7.48
CA ASN A 142 17.90 1.82 -7.60
C ASN A 142 17.56 2.49 -8.93
N GLU A 143 17.69 3.81 -8.92
CA GLU A 143 17.26 4.78 -9.91
C GLU A 143 17.54 4.38 -11.37
N GLY A 144 16.61 4.79 -12.26
CA GLY A 144 16.87 5.00 -13.69
C GLY A 144 17.36 3.80 -14.49
N THR A 145 16.52 3.31 -15.41
CA THR A 145 16.95 2.48 -16.56
C THR A 145 17.72 1.19 -16.21
N GLU A 146 16.98 0.14 -15.87
CA GLU A 146 17.13 -1.22 -16.42
C GLU A 146 16.18 -2.16 -15.66
N ILE A 147 15.34 -2.90 -16.39
CA ILE A 147 14.66 -4.08 -15.85
C ILE A 147 15.75 -5.12 -15.58
N LYS A 148 16.39 -5.05 -14.41
CA LYS A 148 17.24 -6.14 -13.93
C LYS A 148 16.33 -7.27 -13.51
N SER A 149 16.13 -8.21 -14.43
CA SER A 149 15.55 -9.52 -14.18
C SER A 149 16.27 -10.16 -13.00
N LEU A 150 15.69 -10.05 -11.81
CA LEU A 150 16.24 -10.63 -10.59
C LEU A 150 15.97 -12.13 -10.62
N THR A 151 17.04 -12.91 -10.52
CA THR A 151 17.03 -14.35 -10.35
C THR A 151 16.08 -14.74 -9.22
N ALA A 152 15.26 -15.76 -9.50
CA ALA A 152 14.16 -16.20 -8.67
C ALA A 152 14.48 -16.27 -7.17
N THR A 153 13.75 -15.51 -6.36
CA THR A 153 13.80 -15.63 -4.90
C THR A 153 12.42 -15.97 -4.36
N THR A 154 12.35 -17.09 -3.62
CA THR A 154 11.15 -17.67 -2.99
C THR A 154 10.44 -16.66 -2.12
N ALA A 155 9.18 -16.34 -2.45
CA ALA A 155 8.29 -15.56 -1.59
C ALA A 155 7.19 -16.45 -1.02
N TYR A 156 6.60 -16.02 0.09
CA TYR A 156 5.54 -16.74 0.82
C TYR A 156 4.31 -15.84 0.88
N GLY A 157 3.13 -16.32 0.52
CA GLY A 157 1.95 -15.46 0.63
C GLY A 157 0.71 -15.98 -0.07
N LEU A 158 -0.29 -15.10 -0.14
CA LEU A 158 -1.51 -15.26 -0.91
C LEU A 158 -1.41 -14.38 -2.16
N GLN A 159 -1.53 -14.98 -3.33
CA GLN A 159 -1.68 -14.27 -4.60
C GLN A 159 -3.16 -14.28 -5.01
N ILE A 160 -3.69 -13.11 -5.33
CA ILE A 160 -5.06 -12.93 -5.82
C ILE A 160 -4.98 -12.34 -7.23
N THR A 161 -5.48 -13.08 -8.20
CA THR A 161 -5.55 -12.66 -9.59
C THR A 161 -7.00 -12.56 -10.06
N ASN A 162 -7.22 -11.80 -11.12
CA ASN A 162 -8.46 -11.79 -11.89
C ASN A 162 -8.15 -11.73 -13.39
N GLN A 163 -9.20 -11.65 -14.22
CA GLN A 163 -9.03 -11.56 -15.67
C GLN A 163 -8.20 -10.33 -16.10
N SER A 164 -8.35 -9.20 -15.40
CA SER A 164 -7.61 -7.96 -15.69
C SER A 164 -6.13 -8.04 -15.34
N THR A 165 -5.77 -8.79 -14.30
CA THR A 165 -4.37 -8.96 -13.92
C THR A 165 -3.69 -10.10 -14.67
N GLY A 166 -4.44 -11.12 -15.12
CA GLY A 166 -3.89 -12.36 -15.67
C GLY A 166 -3.49 -13.35 -14.58
N SER A 167 -2.94 -14.51 -14.97
CA SER A 167 -2.67 -15.65 -14.07
C SER A 167 -1.18 -16.00 -13.92
N ALA A 168 -0.26 -15.17 -14.39
CA ALA A 168 1.18 -15.42 -14.21
C ALA A 168 1.61 -15.14 -12.76
N ALA A 169 2.77 -15.66 -12.37
CA ALA A 169 3.36 -15.40 -11.05
C ALA A 169 3.63 -13.90 -10.79
N THR A 170 3.72 -13.09 -11.85
CA THR A 170 4.00 -11.66 -11.83
C THR A 170 2.74 -10.79 -11.90
N ASN A 171 1.57 -11.36 -11.64
CA ASN A 171 0.28 -10.68 -11.77
C ASN A 171 -0.45 -10.60 -10.44
N GLY A 172 -1.39 -9.66 -10.33
CA GLY A 172 -2.33 -9.62 -9.21
C GLY A 172 -1.76 -9.08 -7.91
N LEU A 173 -2.60 -9.11 -6.89
CA LEU A 173 -2.24 -8.67 -5.54
C LEU A 173 -1.49 -9.80 -4.83
N LEU A 174 -0.33 -9.47 -4.29
CA LEU A 174 0.43 -10.30 -3.37
C LEU A 174 0.35 -9.74 -1.96
N VAL A 175 -0.06 -10.56 -1.00
CA VAL A 175 0.08 -10.30 0.44
C VAL A 175 0.93 -11.39 1.05
N GLY A 176 2.08 -11.04 1.61
CA GLY A 176 3.03 -12.05 2.07
C GLY A 176 4.39 -11.53 2.56
N LEU A 177 5.40 -12.39 2.48
CA LEU A 177 6.78 -12.13 2.85
C LEU A 177 7.69 -12.22 1.62
N ALA A 178 8.67 -11.31 1.55
CA ALA A 178 9.83 -11.45 0.69
C ALA A 178 10.79 -12.55 1.20
N ALA A 179 11.72 -12.99 0.34
CA ALA A 179 12.73 -13.99 0.67
C ALA A 179 13.61 -13.60 1.88
N ASN A 180 13.80 -12.30 2.12
CA ASN A 180 14.50 -11.76 3.28
C ASN A 180 13.63 -11.66 4.55
N GLY A 181 12.39 -12.17 4.52
CA GLY A 181 11.45 -12.13 5.62
C GLY A 181 10.67 -10.81 5.78
N SER A 182 10.88 -9.80 4.91
CA SER A 182 10.12 -8.54 5.01
C SER A 182 8.67 -8.73 4.59
N ALA A 183 7.73 -8.20 5.37
CA ALA A 183 6.31 -8.17 5.02
C ALA A 183 6.04 -7.27 3.81
N ARG A 184 5.13 -7.69 2.94
CA ARG A 184 4.83 -7.03 1.67
C ARG A 184 3.34 -7.11 1.32
N ILE A 185 2.82 -5.99 0.83
CA ILE A 185 1.57 -5.90 0.07
C ILE A 185 1.93 -5.25 -1.25
N VAL A 186 1.78 -5.97 -2.36
CA VAL A 186 2.27 -5.52 -3.68
C VAL A 186 1.20 -5.81 -4.72
N GLN A 187 0.77 -4.77 -5.44
CA GLN A 187 0.11 -4.97 -6.71
C GLN A 187 1.18 -5.28 -7.76
N GLN A 188 1.12 -6.47 -8.36
CA GLN A 188 2.05 -6.87 -9.40
C GLN A 188 1.52 -6.47 -10.78
N GLY A 189 2.40 -5.95 -11.64
CA GLY A 189 2.04 -5.38 -12.93
C GLY A 189 1.79 -3.87 -12.87
N ALA A 190 1.44 -3.27 -14.01
CA ALA A 190 1.29 -1.81 -14.16
C ALA A 190 -0.10 -1.31 -13.70
N LEU A 191 -0.55 -1.71 -12.52
CA LEU A 191 -1.81 -1.30 -11.91
C LEU A 191 -1.57 -0.61 -10.58
N SER A 192 -2.55 0.17 -10.11
CA SER A 192 -2.46 0.85 -8.82
C SER A 192 -2.71 -0.09 -7.64
N LEU A 193 -2.14 0.23 -6.48
CA LEU A 193 -2.50 -0.32 -5.19
C LEU A 193 -3.22 0.77 -4.38
N SER A 194 -4.45 0.52 -3.95
CA SER A 194 -5.23 1.47 -3.16
C SER A 194 -5.61 0.95 -1.78
N LEU A 195 -5.76 1.89 -0.84
CA LEU A 195 -6.32 1.68 0.50
C LEU A 195 -7.49 2.65 0.66
N GLY A 196 -8.65 2.14 1.04
CA GLY A 196 -9.89 2.91 1.03
C GLY A 196 -10.82 2.61 2.19
N VAL A 197 -11.72 3.57 2.45
CA VAL A 197 -12.86 3.45 3.37
C VAL A 197 -14.07 4.11 2.73
N ASN A 198 -15.28 3.79 3.17
CA ASN A 198 -16.52 4.35 2.61
C ASN A 198 -16.60 4.27 1.08
N ASN A 199 -16.15 3.15 0.51
CA ASN A 199 -16.16 2.86 -0.92
C ASN A 199 -15.32 3.85 -1.76
N ALA A 200 -14.34 4.53 -1.16
CA ALA A 200 -13.43 5.44 -1.85
C ALA A 200 -11.96 5.15 -1.50
N ASP A 201 -11.09 5.29 -2.49
CA ASP A 201 -9.64 5.22 -2.28
C ASP A 201 -9.15 6.48 -1.53
N VAL A 202 -8.54 6.28 -0.36
CA VAL A 202 -7.96 7.36 0.45
C VAL A 202 -6.48 7.49 0.17
N VAL A 203 -5.76 6.36 0.11
CA VAL A 203 -4.37 6.28 -0.31
C VAL A 203 -4.31 5.50 -1.62
N ASN A 204 -3.68 6.07 -2.63
CA ASN A 204 -3.53 5.42 -3.93
C ASN A 204 -2.06 5.47 -4.37
N ILE A 205 -1.46 4.32 -4.59
CA ILE A 205 -0.12 4.19 -5.15
C ILE A 205 -0.29 3.83 -6.62
N ASN A 206 0.00 4.76 -7.52
CA ASN A 206 -0.17 4.52 -8.95
C ASN A 206 0.94 3.62 -9.52
N SER A 207 0.79 3.18 -10.78
CA SER A 207 1.77 2.32 -11.46
C SER A 207 3.14 2.98 -11.67
N SER A 208 3.27 4.29 -11.52
CA SER A 208 4.55 5.03 -11.53
C SER A 208 5.20 5.13 -10.14
N GLY A 209 4.59 4.54 -9.11
CA GLY A 209 5.08 4.56 -7.73
C GLY A 209 4.90 5.91 -7.03
N ASN A 210 3.93 6.72 -7.45
CA ASN A 210 3.55 7.95 -6.76
C ASN A 210 2.41 7.65 -5.78
N VAL A 211 2.50 8.20 -4.57
CA VAL A 211 1.49 8.07 -3.51
C VAL A 211 0.58 9.30 -3.52
N GLY A 212 -0.71 9.08 -3.78
CA GLY A 212 -1.78 10.06 -3.62
C GLY A 212 -2.50 9.86 -2.28
N ILE A 213 -2.72 10.94 -1.53
CA ILE A 213 -3.62 10.95 -0.36
C ILE A 213 -4.77 11.91 -0.67
N GLY A 214 -6.00 11.40 -0.75
CA GLY A 214 -7.17 12.17 -1.19
C GLY A 214 -7.19 12.51 -2.69
N THR A 215 -6.32 11.88 -3.49
CA THR A 215 -6.25 12.04 -4.95
C THR A 215 -5.92 10.72 -5.64
N THR A 216 -6.60 10.43 -6.75
CA THR A 216 -6.39 9.22 -7.56
C THR A 216 -5.32 9.40 -8.64
N ASN A 217 -4.92 10.65 -8.95
CA ASN A 217 -3.97 10.98 -10.00
C ASN A 217 -2.76 11.75 -9.43
N PRO A 218 -1.88 11.12 -8.63
CA PRO A 218 -0.73 11.80 -8.05
C PRO A 218 0.33 12.15 -9.11
N THR A 219 0.69 13.43 -9.20
CA THR A 219 1.67 14.00 -10.15
C THR A 219 3.06 14.17 -9.53
N ALA A 220 3.19 14.05 -8.21
CA ALA A 220 4.43 14.04 -7.45
C ALA A 220 4.56 12.73 -6.65
N LYS A 221 5.77 12.42 -6.17
CA LYS A 221 6.04 11.18 -5.41
C LYS A 221 5.13 11.03 -4.19
N LEU A 222 4.83 12.13 -3.52
CA LEU A 222 3.76 12.25 -2.54
C LEU A 222 2.91 13.46 -2.96
N HIS A 223 1.63 13.22 -3.25
CA HIS A 223 0.66 14.27 -3.60
C HIS A 223 -0.54 14.15 -2.67
N THR A 224 -0.78 15.16 -1.84
CA THR A 224 -1.95 15.23 -0.97
C THR A 224 -2.94 16.26 -1.50
N ASN A 225 -4.20 15.88 -1.64
CA ASN A 225 -5.28 16.83 -1.93
C ASN A 225 -5.94 17.24 -0.61
N GLY A 226 -5.49 18.36 -0.04
CA GLY A 226 -5.91 18.85 1.27
C GLY A 226 -4.73 19.29 2.13
N THR A 227 -5.01 19.63 3.38
CA THR A 227 -3.99 20.11 4.33
C THR A 227 -3.21 18.98 4.97
N ILE A 228 -1.90 19.15 5.13
CA ILE A 228 -1.04 18.29 5.94
C ILE A 228 -0.83 18.96 7.30
N ARG A 229 -1.03 18.20 8.39
CA ARG A 229 -0.68 18.63 9.75
C ARG A 229 0.55 17.87 10.22
N ILE A 230 1.59 18.61 10.63
CA ILE A 230 2.83 18.05 11.20
C ILE A 230 2.92 18.54 12.64
N GLU A 231 3.04 17.62 13.59
CA GLU A 231 3.11 17.92 15.03
C GLU A 231 4.50 17.61 15.58
N ASN A 232 4.82 18.17 16.75
CA ASN A 232 6.10 17.96 17.44
C ASN A 232 7.33 18.38 16.61
N LEU A 233 7.22 19.46 15.84
CA LEU A 233 8.36 20.06 15.16
C LEU A 233 9.35 20.61 16.19
N PRO A 234 10.66 20.27 16.09
CA PRO A 234 11.68 20.87 16.96
C PRO A 234 11.72 22.40 16.80
N ASN A 235 11.84 23.11 17.92
CA ASN A 235 12.10 24.55 17.89
C ASN A 235 13.57 24.79 17.56
N ILE A 236 13.84 25.68 16.59
CA ILE A 236 15.18 26.01 16.14
C ILE A 236 15.47 27.47 16.54
N THR A 237 16.54 27.68 17.32
CA THR A 237 16.90 29.00 17.85
C THR A 237 17.93 29.76 17.02
N ALA A 238 18.55 29.13 16.02
CA ALA A 238 19.51 29.75 15.10
C ALA A 238 19.45 29.08 13.73
N TYR A 239 19.63 29.85 12.64
CA TYR A 239 19.57 29.38 11.26
C TYR A 239 20.95 28.94 10.70
N THR A 240 21.73 28.21 11.50
CA THR A 240 22.98 27.59 11.04
C THR A 240 22.75 26.29 10.24
N ASN A 241 22.76 26.39 8.91
CA ASN A 241 22.61 25.28 7.93
C ASN A 241 21.17 24.77 7.71
N GLU A 242 20.16 25.44 8.26
CA GLU A 242 18.77 25.08 8.05
C GLU A 242 18.28 25.46 6.65
N LYS A 243 17.22 24.76 6.26
CA LYS A 243 16.49 25.00 5.04
C LYS A 243 15.07 25.38 5.38
N ILE A 244 14.54 26.34 4.63
CA ILE A 244 13.12 26.59 4.58
C ILE A 244 12.51 25.79 3.43
N LEU A 245 11.29 25.31 3.64
CA LEU A 245 10.49 24.70 2.59
C LEU A 245 9.68 25.80 1.92
N LEU A 246 9.77 25.84 0.59
CA LEU A 246 9.00 26.73 -0.28
C LEU A 246 8.14 25.88 -1.20
N LEU A 247 7.05 26.46 -1.68
CA LEU A 247 6.19 25.84 -2.69
C LEU A 247 6.38 26.55 -4.03
N ASP A 248 6.39 25.80 -5.13
CA ASP A 248 6.20 26.40 -6.45
C ASP A 248 4.71 26.55 -6.79
N ALA A 249 4.42 27.13 -7.96
CA ALA A 249 3.05 27.36 -8.42
C ALA A 249 2.23 26.06 -8.61
N GLN A 250 2.90 24.90 -8.69
CA GLN A 250 2.28 23.58 -8.78
C GLN A 250 2.19 22.88 -7.41
N GLY A 251 2.62 23.54 -6.33
CA GLY A 251 2.60 22.99 -4.98
C GLY A 251 3.73 22.00 -4.68
N ASN A 252 4.77 21.90 -5.53
CA ASN A 252 5.92 21.06 -5.22
C ASN A 252 6.80 21.73 -4.16
N VAL A 253 7.24 20.95 -3.19
CA VAL A 253 8.11 21.41 -2.11
C VAL A 253 9.55 21.52 -2.61
N LYS A 254 10.16 22.70 -2.42
CA LYS A 254 11.58 23.00 -2.70
C LYS A 254 12.25 23.48 -1.43
N GLN A 255 13.56 23.28 -1.34
CA GLN A 255 14.35 23.84 -0.25
C GLN A 255 15.04 25.14 -0.69
N ALA A 256 15.11 26.10 0.23
CA ALA A 256 15.98 27.27 0.11
C ALA A 256 16.80 27.42 1.38
N SER A 257 17.95 28.09 1.29
CA SER A 257 18.70 28.48 2.49
C SER A 257 17.81 29.31 3.41
N ALA A 258 17.80 29.01 4.71
CA ALA A 258 17.08 29.84 5.67
C ALA A 258 17.58 31.30 5.63
N ASN A 259 18.83 31.54 5.24
CA ASN A 259 19.38 32.90 5.08
C ASN A 259 18.66 33.76 4.02
N LEU A 260 17.86 33.16 3.13
CA LEU A 260 17.05 33.90 2.14
C LEU A 260 15.81 34.57 2.73
N ILE A 261 15.40 34.23 3.96
CA ILE A 261 14.28 34.90 4.65
C ILE A 261 14.70 36.19 5.36
N GLY A 262 16.01 36.43 5.48
CA GLY A 262 16.54 37.67 6.03
C GLY A 262 16.31 38.83 5.06
N ASP A 263 15.64 39.88 5.54
CA ASP A 263 15.50 41.16 4.84
C ASP A 263 16.89 41.78 4.66
N ASN A 264 17.35 41.91 3.41
CA ASN A 264 18.65 42.53 3.14
C ASN A 264 18.55 44.05 2.94
N LEU A 265 17.40 44.67 3.21
CA LEU A 265 17.11 46.09 2.95
C LEU A 265 17.34 46.54 1.49
N GLY A 266 17.69 45.65 0.55
CA GLY A 266 18.09 45.98 -0.82
C GLY A 266 16.95 46.18 -1.82
N ASN A 267 15.84 45.44 -1.69
CA ASN A 267 14.65 45.58 -2.55
C ASN A 267 13.39 45.96 -1.78
N HIS A 268 13.55 46.51 -0.59
CA HIS A 268 12.43 46.76 0.32
C HIS A 268 11.71 48.04 -0.02
N THR A 269 10.39 47.93 -0.23
CA THR A 269 9.48 49.08 -0.30
C THR A 269 8.72 49.14 1.01
N ALA A 270 9.08 50.06 1.90
CA ALA A 270 8.39 50.22 3.17
C ALA A 270 6.95 50.71 2.91
N SER A 271 5.95 49.88 3.21
CA SER A 271 4.53 50.25 3.14
C SER A 271 4.05 50.98 4.40
N GLN A 272 4.93 51.10 5.41
CA GLN A 272 4.74 51.83 6.66
C GLN A 272 6.09 52.45 7.08
N ASN A 273 6.09 53.31 8.11
CA ASN A 273 7.33 53.86 8.66
C ASN A 273 8.25 52.75 9.19
N ILE A 274 9.54 52.84 8.89
CA ILE A 274 10.56 51.90 9.39
C ILE A 274 10.91 52.26 10.84
N LYS A 275 10.64 51.35 11.79
CA LYS A 275 11.01 51.52 13.19
C LYS A 275 12.42 50.99 13.44
N LEU A 276 13.40 51.89 13.48
CA LEU A 276 14.81 51.55 13.75
C LEU A 276 15.13 51.48 15.25
N ASN A 277 14.22 51.90 16.13
CA ASN A 277 14.53 52.18 17.54
C ASN A 277 15.76 53.10 17.63
N ASP A 278 16.71 52.80 18.51
CA ASP A 278 17.97 53.54 18.63
C ASP A 278 19.07 53.12 17.65
N LYS A 279 18.72 52.36 16.59
CA LYS A 279 19.67 51.91 15.56
C LYS A 279 19.89 52.96 14.47
N TRP A 280 21.05 52.86 13.84
CA TRP A 280 21.48 53.74 12.78
C TRP A 280 21.26 53.09 11.41
N ILE A 281 20.96 53.92 10.40
CA ILE A 281 21.22 53.55 9.01
C ILE A 281 22.70 53.78 8.78
N SER A 282 23.49 52.71 8.97
CA SER A 282 24.94 52.69 8.77
C SER A 282 25.32 51.70 7.64
N ASN A 283 26.44 51.96 6.97
CA ASN A 283 27.03 51.08 5.95
C ASN A 283 27.91 49.95 6.52
N ASP A 284 28.30 50.01 7.80
CA ASP A 284 29.18 49.03 8.46
C ASP A 284 28.61 48.47 9.76
N ALA A 285 27.37 48.84 10.10
CA ALA A 285 26.65 48.47 11.31
C ALA A 285 27.18 49.07 12.63
N ASP A 286 28.13 50.00 12.57
CA ASP A 286 28.53 50.81 13.72
C ASP A 286 27.53 51.96 13.99
N ASN A 287 27.79 52.76 15.03
CA ASN A 287 26.86 53.79 15.54
C ASN A 287 27.02 55.14 14.81
N GLU A 288 26.90 55.13 13.49
CA GLU A 288 27.06 56.30 12.61
C GLU A 288 26.06 56.35 11.46
N GLY A 289 26.06 57.46 10.71
CA GLY A 289 25.16 57.66 9.58
C GLY A 289 23.93 58.46 9.99
N ILE A 290 22.73 57.92 9.76
CA ILE A 290 21.45 58.60 10.04
C ILE A 290 20.70 57.84 11.14
N LYS A 291 20.35 58.54 12.23
CA LYS A 291 19.47 58.04 13.30
C LYS A 291 18.30 58.99 13.50
N ILE A 292 17.13 58.44 13.79
CA ILE A 292 15.95 59.20 14.19
C ILE A 292 15.66 58.86 15.65
N SER A 293 15.58 59.87 16.53
CA SER A 293 15.26 59.63 17.95
C SER A 293 13.79 59.23 18.14
N ASN A 294 13.47 58.77 19.35
CA ASN A 294 12.07 58.51 19.74
C ASN A 294 11.20 59.79 19.72
N GLN A 295 11.81 60.97 19.70
CA GLN A 295 11.16 62.27 19.57
C GLN A 295 10.98 62.71 18.11
N GLY A 296 11.57 61.98 17.16
CA GLY A 296 11.56 62.30 15.72
C GLY A 296 12.72 63.17 15.25
N ASP A 297 13.69 63.48 16.12
CA ASP A 297 14.85 64.29 15.75
C ASP A 297 15.82 63.48 14.89
N VAL A 298 16.35 64.10 13.83
CA VAL A 298 17.32 63.48 12.93
C VAL A 298 18.74 63.81 13.39
N TYR A 299 19.51 62.76 13.68
CA TYR A 299 20.92 62.83 14.03
C TYR A 299 21.77 62.35 12.85
N ILE A 300 22.78 63.14 12.51
CA ILE A 300 23.84 62.79 11.56
C ILE A 300 25.15 62.87 12.32
N SER A 301 25.84 61.75 12.51
CA SER A 301 27.10 61.72 13.29
C SER A 301 28.27 62.35 12.51
N GLY A 302 28.27 62.16 11.19
CA GLY A 302 29.28 62.65 10.25
C GLY A 302 29.00 64.08 9.76
N SER A 303 29.36 64.31 8.50
CA SER A 303 29.05 65.56 7.79
C SER A 303 27.89 65.35 6.83
N LEU A 304 26.94 66.29 6.79
CA LEU A 304 25.85 66.30 5.82
C LEU A 304 26.29 67.06 4.56
N GLY A 305 26.47 66.33 3.46
CA GLY A 305 26.64 66.90 2.13
C GLY A 305 25.30 67.09 1.43
N VAL A 306 25.00 68.31 0.99
CA VAL A 306 23.87 68.59 0.10
C VAL A 306 24.42 69.05 -1.25
N GLY A 307 24.35 68.19 -2.26
CA GLY A 307 24.91 68.46 -3.59
C GLY A 307 26.43 68.26 -3.72
N VAL A 308 27.10 67.69 -2.69
CA VAL A 308 28.56 67.45 -2.67
C VAL A 308 28.90 66.05 -2.16
N ALA A 309 29.80 65.34 -2.85
CA ALA A 309 30.18 63.97 -2.51
C ALA A 309 31.15 63.87 -1.32
N THR A 310 31.95 64.91 -1.09
CA THR A 310 32.97 64.97 -0.04
C THR A 310 32.81 66.26 0.78
N PRO A 311 31.95 66.28 1.81
CA PRO A 311 31.75 67.44 2.66
C PRO A 311 33.04 67.87 3.37
N GLN A 312 33.41 69.15 3.31
CA GLN A 312 34.59 69.70 4.00
C GLN A 312 34.24 70.35 5.36
N ALA A 313 32.96 70.40 5.70
CA ALA A 313 32.42 70.92 6.95
C ALA A 313 31.25 70.03 7.40
N LYS A 314 30.80 70.17 8.65
CA LYS A 314 29.70 69.38 9.23
C LYS A 314 28.39 69.49 8.44
N ILE A 315 28.14 70.64 7.83
CA ILE A 315 27.11 70.82 6.80
C ILE A 315 27.81 71.50 5.61
N HIS A 316 27.88 70.83 4.46
CA HIS A 316 28.44 71.39 3.23
C HIS A 316 27.37 71.34 2.14
N ILE A 317 26.91 72.52 1.73
CA ILE A 317 25.96 72.68 0.63
C ILE A 317 26.77 73.17 -0.57
N ALA A 318 26.73 72.47 -1.70
CA ALA A 318 27.35 72.91 -2.96
C ALA A 318 26.28 73.11 -4.02
N SER A 319 26.42 74.13 -4.87
CA SER A 319 25.49 74.40 -5.97
C SER A 319 25.94 73.71 -7.25
N ASN A 320 25.04 72.98 -7.91
CA ASN A 320 25.32 72.19 -9.10
C ASN A 320 25.00 72.95 -10.40
N ASN A 321 25.27 74.27 -10.46
CA ASN A 321 25.08 75.16 -11.64
C ASN A 321 23.81 76.04 -11.69
N THR A 322 23.56 76.93 -10.72
CA THR A 322 22.82 78.21 -10.91
C THR A 322 22.92 79.07 -9.62
N PRO A 323 22.81 80.42 -9.68
CA PRO A 323 23.01 81.30 -8.53
C PRO A 323 21.77 81.34 -7.62
N ASP A 324 21.24 80.18 -7.24
CA ASP A 324 20.28 80.14 -6.15
C ASP A 324 21.06 80.23 -4.84
N LYS A 325 20.85 81.35 -4.14
CA LYS A 325 21.40 81.60 -2.81
C LYS A 325 21.13 80.38 -1.95
N GLN A 326 22.20 79.75 -1.45
CA GLN A 326 22.07 78.74 -0.41
C GLN A 326 21.58 79.44 0.86
N VAL A 327 20.27 79.48 1.06
CA VAL A 327 19.68 80.09 2.25
C VAL A 327 19.62 79.02 3.33
N LEU A 328 20.63 79.00 4.20
CA LEU A 328 20.54 78.31 5.48
C LEU A 328 19.71 79.19 6.42
N TYR A 329 18.41 78.89 6.54
CA TYR A 329 17.58 79.51 7.56
C TYR A 329 17.96 78.94 8.93
N VAL A 330 18.90 79.58 9.61
CA VAL A 330 19.14 79.30 11.03
C VAL A 330 18.15 80.14 11.82
N GLY A 331 17.22 79.49 12.53
CA GLY A 331 16.26 80.16 13.40
C GLY A 331 16.95 81.00 14.48
N ASN A 332 16.21 81.95 15.06
CA ASN A 332 16.66 83.12 15.84
C ASN A 332 17.49 82.89 17.13
N ASN A 333 18.11 81.72 17.37
CA ASN A 333 18.87 81.40 18.59
C ASN A 333 20.29 80.89 18.32
N LEU A 334 21.05 81.54 17.44
CA LEU A 334 22.51 81.35 17.39
C LEU A 334 23.19 82.28 18.41
N GLN A 335 23.70 81.73 19.51
CA GLN A 335 24.87 82.33 20.14
C GLN A 335 26.08 81.94 19.29
N GLN A 336 26.73 82.93 18.67
CA GLN A 336 28.06 82.75 18.11
C GLN A 336 29.00 82.35 19.25
N GLY A 337 29.47 81.10 19.25
CA GLY A 337 30.69 80.72 19.93
C GLY A 337 31.83 80.84 18.92
N GLU A 338 32.74 81.78 19.15
CA GLU A 338 33.98 81.86 18.38
C GLU A 338 34.92 80.69 18.70
N GLY A 339 35.53 80.12 17.66
CA GLY A 339 36.87 79.51 17.64
C GLY A 339 37.16 78.29 18.53
N LEU A 340 37.45 77.14 17.91
CA LEU A 340 38.81 76.76 17.47
C LEU A 340 38.72 75.72 16.33
#